data_AF-A0AAV4TYD8-F1
#
_entry.id   AF-A0AAV4TYD8-F1
#
_cell.length_a   1.000
_cell.length_b   1.000
_cell.length_c   1.000
_cell.angle_alpha   90.00
_cell.angle_beta   90.00
_cell.angle_gamma   90.00
#
_symmetry.space_group_name_H-M   'P 1'
#
loop_
_entity.id
_entity.type
_entity.pdbx_description
1 polymer ?
#
loop_
_entity_poly.entity_id
_entity_poly.type
_entity_poly.pdbx_seq_one_letter_code
_entity_poly.pdbx_strand_id
1 'polypeptide(L)'
;EALEWLQTTNMPSGDTFRQFLKRHGHRCIQESDVRSITWEMEPKSLVKLLQNLAGAGKEVAKNKNDIDNVLSELQVPLGFISKCYLRFVLPMCRRGIRGREAGKQRGA
;
A
#
# COMPACT_ATOMS: atom_id res chain seq x y z
N GLU A 1 -5.81 0.69 -26.00
CA GLU A 1 -4.79 -0.39 -25.99
C GLU A 1 -4.60 -1.05 -24.63
N ALA A 2 -3.71 -0.59 -23.74
CA ALA A 2 -3.40 -1.33 -22.49
C ALA A 2 -4.61 -1.51 -21.53
N LEU A 3 -5.46 -0.49 -21.41
CA LEU A 3 -6.67 -0.56 -20.58
C LEU A 3 -7.70 -1.56 -21.15
N GLU A 4 -7.97 -1.46 -22.45
CA GLU A 4 -8.91 -2.35 -23.14
C GLU A 4 -8.46 -3.80 -23.05
N TRP A 5 -7.15 -4.02 -23.18
CA TRP A 5 -6.55 -5.34 -22.99
C TRP A 5 -6.77 -5.87 -21.58
N LEU A 6 -6.52 -5.08 -20.53
CA LEU A 6 -6.77 -5.50 -19.13
C LEU A 6 -8.25 -5.77 -18.83
N GLN A 7 -9.17 -5.06 -19.51
CA GLN A 7 -10.61 -5.24 -19.32
C GLN A 7 -11.15 -6.48 -20.03
N THR A 8 -10.64 -6.81 -21.21
CA THR A 8 -11.16 -7.88 -22.09
C THR A 8 -10.42 -9.20 -21.92
N THR A 9 -9.19 -9.17 -21.43
CA THR A 9 -8.34 -10.36 -21.29
C THR A 9 -8.85 -11.28 -20.17
N ASN A 10 -8.83 -12.59 -20.44
CA ASN A 10 -9.18 -13.66 -19.49
C ASN A 10 -7.96 -14.26 -18.76
N MET A 11 -6.84 -13.54 -18.77
CA MET A 11 -5.63 -13.91 -18.03
C MET A 11 -5.71 -13.40 -16.58
N PRO A 12 -4.91 -13.98 -15.66
CA PRO A 12 -4.89 -13.56 -14.26
C PRO A 12 -4.64 -12.06 -14.05
N SER A 13 -3.89 -11.42 -14.94
CA SER A 13 -3.65 -9.97 -14.94
C SER A 13 -4.94 -9.15 -15.12
N GLY A 14 -5.84 -9.59 -16.00
CA GLY A 14 -7.14 -8.94 -16.21
C GLY A 14 -8.08 -9.16 -15.03
N ASP A 15 -8.13 -10.37 -14.49
CA ASP A 15 -8.95 -10.69 -13.31
C ASP A 15 -8.52 -9.90 -12.07
N THR A 16 -7.23 -9.87 -11.79
CA THR A 16 -6.67 -9.12 -10.66
C THR A 16 -6.91 -7.62 -10.79
N PHE A 17 -6.79 -7.06 -12.00
CA PHE A 17 -7.12 -5.66 -12.27
C PHE A 17 -8.60 -5.35 -12.02
N ARG A 18 -9.51 -6.19 -12.53
CA ARG A 18 -10.96 -6.03 -12.30
C ARG A 18 -11.33 -6.17 -10.83
N GLN A 19 -10.76 -7.14 -10.11
CA GLN A 19 -10.97 -7.30 -8.67
C GLN A 19 -10.44 -6.11 -7.88
N PHE A 20 -9.28 -5.56 -8.28
CA PHE A 20 -8.73 -4.36 -7.67
C PHE A 20 -9.67 -3.17 -7.85
N LEU A 21 -10.15 -2.92 -9.07
CA LEU A 21 -11.14 -1.86 -9.33
C LEU A 21 -12.44 -2.09 -8.56
N LYS A 22 -12.94 -3.32 -8.46
CA LYS A 22 -14.14 -3.59 -7.66
C LYS A 22 -13.96 -3.25 -6.18
N ARG A 23 -12.75 -3.42 -5.64
CA ARG A 23 -12.45 -3.18 -4.22
C ARG A 23 -12.00 -1.74 -3.93
N HIS A 24 -11.29 -1.12 -4.86
CA HIS A 24 -10.56 0.13 -4.66
C HIS A 24 -10.83 1.18 -5.75
N GLY A 25 -11.72 0.92 -6.70
CA GLY A 25 -12.04 1.82 -7.81
C GLY A 25 -12.63 3.15 -7.38
N HIS A 26 -13.31 3.20 -6.22
CA HIS A 26 -13.79 4.42 -5.59
C HIS A 26 -12.66 5.37 -5.14
N ARG A 27 -11.41 4.91 -5.11
CA ARG A 27 -10.26 5.71 -4.73
C ARG A 27 -9.72 6.51 -5.91
N CYS A 28 -9.01 7.57 -5.58
CA CYS A 28 -8.38 8.49 -6.51
C CYS A 28 -7.02 8.93 -5.98
N ILE A 29 -6.22 9.51 -6.88
CA ILE A 29 -5.09 10.33 -6.45
C ILE A 29 -5.69 11.61 -5.83
N GLN A 30 -5.22 12.03 -4.66
CA GLN A 30 -5.81 13.13 -3.86
C GLN A 30 -7.21 12.81 -3.28
N GLU A 31 -7.35 11.65 -2.62
CA GLU A 31 -8.60 11.19 -1.95
C GLU A 31 -9.29 12.21 -1.01
N SER A 32 -8.63 13.30 -0.60
CA SER A 32 -9.21 14.36 0.24
C SER A 32 -9.95 15.44 -0.55
N ASP A 33 -9.80 15.51 -1.87
CA ASP A 33 -10.54 16.44 -2.72
C ASP A 33 -11.77 15.73 -3.31
N VAL A 34 -12.95 16.24 -2.98
CA VAL A 34 -14.27 15.73 -3.41
C VAL A 34 -14.44 15.78 -4.94
N ARG A 35 -13.70 16.67 -5.63
CA ARG A 35 -13.75 16.78 -7.10
C ARG A 35 -12.79 15.82 -7.81
N SER A 36 -12.03 15.01 -7.08
CA SER A 36 -11.04 14.12 -7.66
C SER A 36 -11.67 13.00 -8.48
N ILE A 37 -11.08 12.72 -9.64
CA ILE A 37 -11.53 11.66 -10.53
C ILE A 37 -11.06 10.30 -9.98
N THR A 38 -12.01 9.40 -9.74
CA THR A 38 -11.75 8.04 -9.22
C THR A 38 -11.18 7.11 -10.29
N TRP A 39 -10.51 6.05 -9.86
CA TRP A 39 -9.97 5.04 -10.76
C TRP A 39 -11.06 4.24 -11.49
N GLU A 40 -12.27 4.19 -10.94
CA GLU A 40 -13.44 3.65 -11.64
C GLU A 40 -13.91 4.58 -12.75
N MET A 41 -13.93 5.90 -12.52
CA MET A 41 -14.31 6.88 -13.54
C MET A 41 -13.26 7.04 -14.63
N GLU A 42 -11.97 7.07 -14.27
CA GLU A 42 -10.87 7.14 -15.23
C GLU A 42 -9.77 6.11 -14.93
N PRO A 43 -9.94 4.85 -15.39
CA PRO A 43 -8.96 3.78 -15.16
C PRO A 43 -7.61 4.02 -15.85
N LYS A 44 -7.54 4.93 -16.82
CA LYS A 44 -6.30 5.27 -17.55
C LYS A 44 -5.21 5.79 -16.62
N SER A 45 -5.59 6.59 -15.62
CA SER A 45 -4.67 7.11 -14.61
C SER A 45 -4.00 5.98 -13.81
N LEU A 46 -4.77 4.96 -13.44
CA LEU A 46 -4.30 3.76 -12.74
C LEU A 46 -3.37 2.92 -13.63
N VAL A 47 -3.73 2.70 -14.90
CA VAL A 47 -2.88 1.93 -15.84
C VAL A 47 -1.53 2.60 -16.04
N LYS A 48 -1.48 3.93 -16.20
CA LYS A 48 -0.23 4.68 -16.32
C LYS A 48 0.65 4.54 -15.06
N LEU A 49 0.03 4.56 -13.88
CA LEU A 49 0.73 4.34 -12.62
C LEU A 49 1.30 2.92 -12.52
N LEU A 50 0.53 1.90 -12.91
CA LEU A 50 0.99 0.51 -12.95
C LEU A 50 2.14 0.31 -13.93
N GLN A 51 2.08 0.92 -15.12
CA GLN A 51 3.17 0.88 -16.10
C GLN A 51 4.46 1.52 -15.56
N ASN A 52 4.34 2.68 -14.89
CA ASN A 52 5.48 3.32 -14.25
C ASN A 52 6.10 2.44 -13.15
N LEU A 53 5.26 1.76 -12.35
CA LEU A 53 5.73 0.85 -11.30
C LEU A 53 6.41 -0.40 -11.90
N ALA A 54 5.84 -0.99 -12.95
CA ALA A 54 6.41 -2.14 -13.65
C ALA A 54 7.74 -1.78 -14.31
N GLY A 55 7.85 -0.61 -14.93
CA GLY A 55 9.09 -0.12 -15.54
C GLY A 55 10.17 0.25 -14.53
N ALA A 56 9.80 0.61 -13.30
CA ALA A 56 10.75 0.95 -12.25
C ALA A 56 11.50 -0.27 -11.67
N GLY A 57 11.10 -1.50 -12.00
CA GLY A 57 11.83 -2.74 -11.67
C GLY A 57 12.05 -3.01 -10.17
N LYS A 58 11.41 -2.24 -9.28
CA LYS A 58 11.54 -2.42 -7.85
C LYS A 58 10.59 -3.53 -7.40
N GLU A 59 11.13 -4.75 -7.34
CA GLU A 59 10.63 -5.79 -6.44
C GLU A 59 10.59 -5.17 -5.03
N VAL A 60 9.40 -4.75 -4.59
CA VAL A 60 9.20 -4.31 -3.21
C VAL A 60 9.27 -5.57 -2.37
N ALA A 61 10.48 -5.93 -1.95
CA ALA A 61 10.69 -6.99 -1.00
C ALA A 61 9.73 -6.74 0.18
N LYS A 62 8.83 -7.68 0.43
CA LYS A 62 8.04 -7.70 1.66
C LYS A 62 9.02 -8.01 2.78
N ASN A 63 9.73 -6.97 3.20
CA ASN A 63 10.55 -6.96 4.38
C ASN A 63 9.59 -7.10 5.56
N LYS A 64 9.32 -8.35 5.94
CA LYS A 64 8.83 -8.67 7.28
C LYS A 64 9.99 -8.36 8.22
N ASN A 65 10.18 -7.07 8.45
CA ASN A 65 11.19 -6.56 9.36
C ASN A 65 10.77 -6.99 10.76
N ASP A 66 11.30 -8.14 11.15
CA ASP A 66 11.22 -8.64 12.51
C ASP A 66 11.74 -7.56 13.45
N ILE A 67 11.02 -7.34 14.54
CA ILE A 67 11.30 -6.23 15.45
C ILE A 67 12.70 -6.39 16.04
N ASP A 68 13.11 -7.63 16.30
CA ASP A 68 14.45 -7.90 16.83
C ASP A 68 15.55 -7.58 15.82
N ASN A 69 15.36 -7.89 14.53
CA ASN A 69 16.30 -7.55 13.46
C ASN A 69 16.44 -6.02 13.29
N VAL A 70 15.32 -5.29 13.31
CA VAL A 70 15.34 -3.81 13.22
C VAL A 70 16.06 -3.21 14.43
N LEU A 71 15.85 -3.77 15.62
CA LEU A 71 16.49 -3.28 16.84
C LEU A 71 17.99 -3.62 16.88
N SER A 72 18.44 -4.70 16.23
CA SER A 72 19.87 -5.02 16.10
C SER A 72 20.61 -4.19 15.05
N GLU A 73 19.90 -3.69 14.02
CA GLU A 73 20.46 -2.80 13.01
C GLU A 73 20.65 -1.35 13.50
N LEU A 74 20.08 -1.00 14.66
CA LEU A 74 20.27 0.32 15.25
C LEU A 74 21.73 0.51 15.66
N GLN A 75 22.39 1.54 15.12
CA GLN A 75 23.76 1.93 15.46
C GLN A 75 23.93 2.49 16.89
N VAL A 76 22.90 2.39 17.74
CA VAL A 76 22.89 2.94 19.09
C VAL A 76 22.98 1.78 20.08
N PRO A 77 23.91 1.82 21.06
CA PRO A 77 23.96 0.82 22.11
C PRO A 77 22.69 0.92 22.97
N LEU A 78 21.74 0.01 22.73
CA LEU A 78 20.52 -0.11 23.52
C LEU A 78 20.80 -0.98 24.75
N GLY A 79 20.53 -0.43 25.94
CA GLY A 79 20.45 -1.23 27.16
C GLY A 79 19.30 -2.25 27.11
N PHE A 80 19.38 -3.30 27.92
CA PHE A 80 18.37 -4.36 27.95
C PHE A 80 16.96 -3.83 28.22
N ILE A 81 16.84 -2.88 29.16
CA ILE A 81 15.56 -2.27 29.55
C ILE A 81 14.96 -1.47 28.38
N SER A 82 15.74 -0.63 27.70
CA SER A 82 15.24 0.15 26.57
C SER A 82 14.84 -0.73 25.40
N LYS A 83 15.58 -1.83 25.15
CA LYS A 83 15.20 -2.84 24.15
C LYS A 83 13.85 -3.49 24.46
N CYS A 84 13.61 -3.85 25.73
CA CYS A 84 12.32 -4.39 26.16
C CYS A 84 11.16 -3.38 25.96
N TYR A 85 11.36 -2.12 26.33
CA TYR A 85 10.36 -1.06 26.09
C TYR A 85 10.06 -0.87 24.60
N LEU A 86 11.08 -0.76 23.76
CA LEU A 86 10.87 -0.62 22.31
C LEU A 86 10.14 -1.81 21.71
N ARG A 87 10.48 -3.04 22.14
CA ARG A 87 9.81 -4.27 21.68
C ARG A 87 8.31 -4.26 21.99
N PHE A 88 7.91 -3.61 23.09
CA PHE A 88 6.51 -3.47 23.47
C PHE A 88 5.80 -2.29 22.78
N VAL A 89 6.47 -1.14 22.67
CA VAL A 89 5.89 0.09 22.10
C VAL A 89 5.78 0.03 20.58
N LEU A 90 6.76 -0.55 19.87
CA LEU A 90 6.78 -0.63 18.41
C LEU A 90 5.52 -1.29 17.82
N PRO A 91 5.04 -2.45 18.32
CA PRO A 91 3.77 -3.03 17.88
C PRO A 91 2.57 -2.10 18.09
N MET A 92 2.51 -1.36 19.18
CA MET A 92 1.40 -0.42 19.47
C MET A 92 1.41 0.74 18.47
N CYS A 93 2.57 1.33 18.20
CA CYS A 93 2.70 2.38 17.18
C CYS A 93 2.28 1.88 15.79
N ARG A 94 2.76 0.69 15.37
CA ARG A 94 2.37 0.06 14.10
C ARG A 94 0.86 -0.17 14.02
N ARG A 95 0.23 -0.63 15.11
CA ARG A 95 -1.23 -0.80 15.19
C ARG A 95 -1.97 0.54 15.12
N GLY A 96 -1.49 1.57 15.81
CA GLY A 96 -2.08 2.91 15.81
C GLY A 96 -2.06 3.56 14.42
N ILE A 97 -0.92 3.49 13.72
CA ILE A 97 -0.79 3.97 12.33
C ILE A 97 -1.75 3.22 11.42
N ARG A 98 -1.80 1.89 11.50
CA ARG A 98 -2.76 1.08 10.73
C ARG A 98 -4.20 1.46 11.05
N GLY A 99 -4.53 1.74 12.31
CA GLY A 99 -5.85 2.22 12.73
C GLY A 99 -6.19 3.58 12.12
N ARG A 100 -5.25 4.53 12.13
CA ARG A 100 -5.41 5.85 11.51
C ARG A 100 -5.65 5.74 10.00
N GLU A 101 -4.86 4.92 9.31
CA GLU A 101 -5.02 4.67 7.88
C GLU A 101 -6.33 3.95 7.57
N ALA A 102 -6.74 2.99 8.39
CA ALA A 102 -8.03 2.30 8.27
C ALA A 102 -9.22 3.25 8.52
N GLY A 103 -9.07 4.20 9.45
CA GLY A 103 -10.06 5.25 9.71
C GLY A 103 -10.32 6.11 8.47
N LYS A 104 -9.28 6.41 7.69
CA LYS A 104 -9.41 7.08 6.39
C LYS A 104 -10.23 6.27 5.37
N GLN A 105 -10.28 4.95 5.48
CA GLN A 105 -11.00 4.07 4.54
C GLN A 105 -12.50 3.92 4.84
N ARG A 106 -12.94 4.24 6.06
CA ARG A 106 -14.34 4.05 6.51
C ARG A 106 -15.19 5.32 6.52
N GLY A 107 -14.59 6.48 6.23
CA GLY A 107 -15.27 7.77 6.22
C GLY A 107 -15.72 8.22 4.82
N ALA A 108 -16.04 7.29 3.92
CA ALA A 108 -16.65 7.53 2.62
C ALA A 108 -17.97 6.77 2.55
#